data_AF-A0A8S0FFT0-F1
#
_entry.id   AF-A0A8S0FFT0-F1
#
_cell.length_a   1.000
_cell.length_b   1.000
_cell.length_c   1.000
_cell.angle_alpha   90.00
_cell.angle_beta   90.00
_cell.angle_gamma   90.00
#
_symmetry.space_group_name_H-M   'P 1'
#
loop_
_entity.id
_entity.type
_entity.pdbx_description
1 polymer ?
#
loop_
_entity_poly.entity_id
_entity_poly.type
_entity_poly.pdbx_seq_one_letter_code
_entity_poly.pdbx_strand_id
1 'polypeptide(L)'
;MGVDAFIHHAKLLRRYGAAVVVMAFDEQGQADTRARKIEICRRAYKILTEEVGFPAEDIIFDPNIFAVATGIEEHNNYAQDFIGACEDIKRELPHALISGGVSNVSFSFRGNDPVREAIHAVFLYYAIRNGMDMGIVNAGQLAIYDDLPTELRDAVEDVILNRRD
;
A
#
# COMPACT_ATOMS: atom_id res chain seq x y z
N MET A 1 11.12 -9.69 12.53
CA MET A 1 12.54 -10.02 12.26
C MET A 1 13.39 -8.87 12.77
N GLY A 2 14.60 -9.11 13.26
CA GLY A 2 15.50 -8.04 13.68
C GLY A 2 16.29 -7.44 12.51
N VAL A 3 16.91 -6.27 12.73
CA VAL A 3 17.70 -5.52 11.74
C VAL A 3 18.78 -6.38 11.05
N ASP A 4 19.48 -7.24 11.80
CA ASP A 4 20.55 -8.07 11.24
C ASP A 4 20.05 -9.01 10.13
N ALA A 5 18.88 -9.62 10.33
CA ALA A 5 18.26 -10.50 9.33
C ALA A 5 17.80 -9.70 8.10
N PHE A 6 17.27 -8.50 8.30
CA PHE A 6 16.89 -7.60 7.21
C PHE A 6 18.10 -7.22 6.34
N ILE A 7 19.20 -6.79 6.97
CA ILE A 7 20.46 -6.45 6.27
C ILE A 7 21.03 -7.69 5.54
N HIS A 8 21.01 -8.85 6.17
CA HIS A 8 21.50 -10.09 5.57
C HIS A 8 20.75 -10.43 4.28
N HIS A 9 19.41 -10.42 4.30
CA HIS A 9 18.60 -10.69 3.12
C HIS A 9 18.77 -9.63 2.03
N ALA A 10 18.85 -8.35 2.40
CA ALA A 10 19.09 -7.26 1.46
C ALA A 10 20.45 -7.44 0.73
N LYS A 11 21.51 -7.81 1.44
CA LYS A 11 22.81 -8.09 0.82
C LYS A 11 22.74 -9.25 -0.18
N LEU A 12 21.95 -10.29 0.10
CA LEU A 12 21.73 -11.40 -0.83
C LEU A 12 20.96 -10.96 -2.08
N LEU A 13 19.84 -10.26 -1.91
CA LEU A 13 19.02 -9.75 -3.03
C LEU A 13 19.85 -8.85 -3.96
N ARG A 14 20.64 -7.93 -3.38
CA ARG A 14 21.55 -7.07 -4.13
C ARG A 14 22.58 -7.88 -4.92
N ARG A 15 23.16 -8.91 -4.30
CA ARG A 15 24.14 -9.79 -4.96
C ARG A 15 23.54 -10.53 -6.16
N TYR A 16 22.25 -10.86 -6.11
CA TYR A 16 21.55 -11.50 -7.21
C TYR A 16 20.99 -10.52 -8.26
N GLY A 17 21.10 -9.20 -8.03
CA GLY A 17 20.55 -8.19 -8.94
C GLY A 17 19.02 -8.17 -8.95
N ALA A 18 18.38 -8.53 -7.83
CA ALA A 18 16.93 -8.52 -7.69
C ALA A 18 16.45 -7.22 -7.02
N ALA A 19 15.29 -6.71 -7.44
CA ALA A 19 14.53 -5.72 -6.69
C ALA A 19 13.98 -6.32 -5.38
N VAL A 20 13.56 -5.46 -4.45
CA VAL A 20 13.05 -5.87 -3.14
C VAL A 20 11.69 -5.23 -2.84
N VAL A 21 10.74 -6.04 -2.38
CA VAL A 21 9.52 -5.55 -1.72
C VAL A 21 9.75 -5.50 -0.22
N VAL A 22 9.58 -4.32 0.36
CA VAL A 22 9.75 -4.07 1.79
C VAL A 22 8.38 -3.78 2.40
N MET A 23 7.90 -4.73 3.21
CA MET A 23 6.66 -4.57 3.96
C MET A 23 6.86 -3.54 5.08
N ALA A 24 5.86 -2.70 5.35
CA ALA A 24 5.82 -1.83 6.52
C ALA A 24 5.51 -2.64 7.80
N PHE A 25 6.46 -3.49 8.19
CA PHE A 25 6.41 -4.35 9.37
C PHE A 25 7.77 -4.29 10.06
N ASP A 26 7.79 -4.01 11.37
CA ASP A 26 9.01 -3.99 12.17
C ASP A 26 8.89 -4.86 13.43
N GLU A 27 9.80 -4.67 14.39
CA GLU A 27 9.81 -5.43 15.65
C GLU A 27 8.58 -5.16 16.54
N GLN A 28 7.84 -4.07 16.31
CA GLN A 28 6.62 -3.70 17.01
C GLN A 28 5.35 -4.18 16.30
N GLY A 29 5.47 -4.73 15.08
CA GLY A 29 4.36 -5.31 14.33
C GLY A 29 4.08 -4.59 13.01
N GLN A 30 2.84 -4.74 12.51
CA GLN A 30 2.39 -4.13 11.26
C GLN A 30 2.08 -2.65 11.45
N ALA A 31 2.45 -1.82 10.45
CA ALA A 31 2.03 -0.43 10.41
C ALA A 31 0.59 -0.30 9.88
N ASP A 32 -0.31 0.06 10.78
CA ASP A 32 -1.73 0.32 10.57
C ASP A 32 -2.04 1.79 10.23
N THR A 33 -1.37 2.75 10.88
CA THR A 33 -1.55 4.20 10.68
C THR A 33 -0.58 4.80 9.65
N ARG A 34 -0.95 5.91 8.99
CA ARG A 34 -0.06 6.66 8.07
C ARG A 34 1.30 6.96 8.70
N ALA A 35 1.30 7.41 9.95
CA ALA A 35 2.52 7.75 10.69
C ALA A 35 3.45 6.54 10.86
N ARG A 36 2.92 5.38 11.28
CA ARG A 36 3.73 4.16 11.41
C ARG A 36 4.21 3.65 10.04
N LYS A 37 3.38 3.76 9.00
CA LYS A 37 3.74 3.33 7.63
C LYS A 37 4.98 4.07 7.14
N ILE A 38 4.97 5.41 7.19
CA ILE A 38 6.12 6.21 6.75
C ILE A 38 7.33 6.07 7.67
N GLU A 39 7.14 5.92 8.99
CA GLU A 39 8.25 5.70 9.94
C GLU A 39 9.07 4.47 9.57
N ILE A 40 8.40 3.32 9.36
CA ILE A 40 9.06 2.06 8.99
C ILE A 40 9.72 2.18 7.62
N CYS A 41 9.03 2.76 6.62
CA CYS A 41 9.59 2.93 5.28
C CYS A 41 10.85 3.81 5.29
N ARG A 42 10.85 4.93 6.03
CA ARG A 42 12.04 5.80 6.20
C ARG A 42 13.21 5.04 6.83
N ARG A 43 12.95 4.28 7.90
CA ARG A 43 13.99 3.48 8.58
C ARG A 43 14.58 2.45 7.64
N ALA A 44 13.74 1.69 6.93
CA ALA A 44 14.18 0.69 5.97
C ALA A 44 14.95 1.30 4.80
N TYR A 45 14.48 2.43 4.26
CA TYR A 45 15.15 3.15 3.18
C TYR A 45 16.58 3.54 3.55
N LYS A 46 16.79 4.12 4.74
CA LYS A 46 18.13 4.47 5.23
C LYS A 46 19.03 3.25 5.36
N ILE A 47 18.55 2.17 5.99
CA ILE A 47 19.34 0.93 6.13
C ILE A 47 19.74 0.38 4.75
N LEU A 48 18.79 0.32 3.81
CA LEU A 48 19.03 -0.22 2.47
C LEU A 48 20.01 0.65 1.68
N THR A 49 19.83 1.97 1.66
CA THR A 49 20.63 2.88 0.83
C THR A 49 21.98 3.22 1.46
N GLU A 50 22.03 3.49 2.77
CA GLU A 50 23.23 3.97 3.46
C GLU A 50 24.13 2.82 3.97
N GLU A 51 23.55 1.73 4.47
CA GLU A 51 24.33 0.62 5.06
C GLU A 51 24.56 -0.53 4.08
N VAL A 52 23.54 -0.89 3.28
CA VAL A 52 23.63 -2.00 2.31
C VAL A 52 24.13 -1.52 0.93
N GLY A 53 23.91 -0.25 0.60
CA GLY A 53 24.19 0.32 -0.72
C GLY A 53 23.27 -0.23 -1.81
N PHE A 54 22.02 -0.52 -1.47
CA PHE A 54 20.98 -0.96 -2.39
C PHE A 54 20.53 0.24 -3.27
N PRO A 55 20.39 0.08 -4.61
CA PRO A 55 19.83 1.13 -5.46
C PRO A 55 18.41 1.48 -5.02
N ALA A 56 18.10 2.78 -4.93
CA ALA A 56 16.82 3.23 -4.40
C ALA A 56 15.65 2.90 -5.36
N GLU A 57 15.91 2.92 -6.66
CA GLU A 57 14.98 2.55 -7.74
C GLU A 57 14.56 1.06 -7.72
N ASP A 58 15.33 0.21 -7.04
CA ASP A 58 15.04 -1.22 -6.87
C ASP A 58 14.27 -1.52 -5.56
N ILE A 59 13.95 -0.49 -4.77
CA ILE A 59 13.20 -0.60 -3.51
C ILE A 59 11.72 -0.34 -3.80
N ILE A 60 10.87 -1.33 -3.50
CA ILE A 60 9.41 -1.24 -3.59
C ILE A 60 8.84 -1.32 -2.17
N PHE A 61 8.25 -0.24 -1.66
CA PHE A 61 7.57 -0.27 -0.38
C PHE A 61 6.14 -0.79 -0.52
N ASP A 62 5.74 -1.68 0.39
CA ASP A 62 4.34 -2.07 0.62
C ASP A 62 3.91 -1.53 1.99
N PRO A 63 3.20 -0.37 2.03
CA PRO A 63 2.72 0.21 3.28
C PRO A 63 1.49 -0.49 3.86
N ASN A 64 1.20 -1.74 3.47
CA ASN A 64 0.10 -2.59 3.91
C ASN A 64 -1.30 -2.07 3.54
N ILE A 65 -1.94 -2.72 2.56
CA ILE A 65 -3.36 -2.56 2.28
C ILE A 65 -4.17 -3.48 3.20
N PHE A 66 -5.02 -2.88 4.04
CA PHE A 66 -5.94 -3.59 4.93
C PHE A 66 -7.39 -3.46 4.48
N ALA A 67 -8.23 -4.36 4.99
CA ALA A 67 -9.66 -4.36 4.73
C ALA A 67 -10.35 -3.16 5.40
N VAL A 68 -11.27 -2.53 4.67
CA VAL A 68 -12.15 -1.47 5.19
C VAL A 68 -13.59 -1.98 5.34
N ALA A 69 -14.46 -1.17 5.95
CA ALA A 69 -15.85 -1.52 6.21
C ALA A 69 -16.02 -2.87 6.93
N THR A 70 -15.15 -3.15 7.90
CA THR A 70 -15.18 -4.40 8.68
C THR A 70 -16.20 -4.36 9.83
N GLY A 71 -16.86 -3.21 10.04
CA GLY A 71 -17.69 -2.95 11.21
C GLY A 71 -16.91 -2.56 12.47
N ILE A 72 -15.62 -2.24 12.34
CA ILE A 72 -14.73 -1.80 13.42
C ILE A 72 -14.26 -0.39 13.04
N GLU A 73 -14.53 0.60 13.88
CA GLU A 73 -14.31 2.02 13.59
C GLU A 73 -12.82 2.32 13.32
N GLU A 74 -11.93 1.67 14.07
CA GLU A 74 -10.48 1.81 13.94
C GLU A 74 -9.96 1.40 12.54
N HIS A 75 -10.74 0.62 11.77
CA HIS A 75 -10.35 0.15 10.44
C HIS A 75 -10.84 1.07 9.32
N ASN A 76 -11.72 2.05 9.61
CA ASN A 76 -12.33 2.91 8.59
C ASN A 76 -11.27 3.74 7.85
N ASN A 77 -10.18 4.10 8.54
CA ASN A 77 -9.17 4.98 7.97
C ASN A 77 -8.06 4.26 7.19
N TYR A 78 -8.02 2.92 7.18
CA TYR A 78 -6.88 2.17 6.63
C TYR A 78 -6.57 2.45 5.16
N ALA A 79 -7.60 2.63 4.32
CA ALA A 79 -7.39 2.98 2.92
C ALA A 79 -6.80 4.39 2.77
N GLN A 80 -7.31 5.37 3.53
CA GLN A 80 -6.80 6.74 3.54
C GLN A 80 -5.38 6.82 4.10
N ASP A 81 -5.07 6.04 5.13
CA ASP A 81 -3.72 5.92 5.69
C ASP A 81 -2.71 5.38 4.68
N PHE A 82 -3.10 4.38 3.88
CA PHE A 82 -2.27 3.89 2.78
C PHE A 82 -2.07 4.96 1.69
N ILE A 83 -3.15 5.61 1.25
CA ILE A 83 -3.09 6.67 0.23
C ILE A 83 -2.19 7.82 0.68
N GLY A 84 -2.32 8.27 1.93
CA GLY A 84 -1.45 9.30 2.50
C GLY A 84 0.00 8.86 2.65
N ALA A 85 0.25 7.59 3.01
CA ALA A 85 1.60 7.04 3.04
C ALA A 85 2.25 7.01 1.65
N CYS A 86 1.47 6.83 0.57
CA CYS A 86 2.00 6.91 -0.79
C CYS A 86 2.62 8.29 -1.08
N GLU A 87 1.87 9.34 -0.76
CA GLU A 87 2.33 10.73 -0.92
C GLU A 87 3.60 10.99 -0.10
N ASP A 88 3.63 10.53 1.15
CA ASP A 88 4.79 10.71 2.04
C ASP A 88 6.02 9.98 1.52
N ILE A 89 5.87 8.73 1.06
CA ILE A 89 6.97 7.95 0.51
C ILE A 89 7.52 8.64 -0.74
N LYS A 90 6.68 9.07 -1.68
CA LYS A 90 7.15 9.77 -2.88
C LYS A 90 7.84 11.10 -2.60
N ARG A 91 7.37 11.84 -1.60
CA ARG A 91 7.96 13.12 -1.21
C ARG A 91 9.32 12.95 -0.55
N GLU A 92 9.53 11.87 0.18
CA GLU A 92 10.67 11.78 1.12
C GLU A 92 11.69 10.69 0.79
N LEU A 93 11.29 9.67 0.05
CA LEU A 93 12.11 8.51 -0.30
C LEU A 93 12.30 8.50 -1.83
N PRO A 94 13.22 9.32 -2.36
CA PRO A 94 13.36 9.52 -3.79
C PRO A 94 13.68 8.20 -4.50
N HIS A 95 13.15 8.03 -5.71
CA HIS A 95 13.28 6.83 -6.56
C HIS A 95 12.58 5.56 -6.05
N ALA A 96 12.24 5.46 -4.76
CA ALA A 96 11.52 4.31 -4.25
C ALA A 96 10.14 4.17 -4.93
N LEU A 97 9.78 2.92 -5.19
CA LEU A 97 8.51 2.53 -5.77
C LEU A 97 7.53 2.09 -4.68
N ILE A 98 6.24 2.04 -5.00
CA ILE A 98 5.17 1.71 -4.07
C ILE A 98 4.27 0.64 -4.66
N SER A 99 4.00 -0.40 -3.87
CA SER A 99 3.12 -1.51 -4.20
C SER A 99 2.11 -1.81 -3.10
N GLY A 100 1.20 -2.73 -3.37
CA GLY A 100 0.29 -3.27 -2.38
C GLY A 100 -0.63 -4.36 -2.96
N GLY A 101 -1.08 -5.25 -2.08
CA GLY A 101 -2.10 -6.25 -2.38
C GLY A 101 -3.50 -5.65 -2.45
N VAL A 102 -3.93 -5.18 -3.61
CA VAL A 102 -5.19 -4.42 -3.78
C VAL A 102 -6.41 -5.22 -3.35
N SER A 103 -6.44 -6.53 -3.62
CA SER A 103 -7.58 -7.39 -3.24
C SER A 103 -7.93 -7.34 -1.74
N ASN A 104 -6.96 -7.00 -0.87
CA ASN A 104 -7.14 -6.95 0.58
C ASN A 104 -8.12 -5.85 1.02
N VAL A 105 -8.17 -4.71 0.32
CA VAL A 105 -9.04 -3.58 0.70
C VAL A 105 -10.52 -3.98 0.74
N SER A 106 -10.88 -4.91 -0.14
CA SER A 106 -12.27 -5.36 -0.38
C SER A 106 -12.68 -6.60 0.40
N PHE A 107 -11.86 -7.08 1.34
CA PHE A 107 -12.03 -8.40 1.96
C PHE A 107 -13.39 -8.58 2.65
N SER A 108 -13.93 -7.51 3.25
CA SER A 108 -15.24 -7.49 3.92
C SER A 108 -16.41 -7.79 2.98
N PHE A 109 -16.22 -7.68 1.66
CA PHE A 109 -17.25 -7.85 0.63
C PHE A 109 -17.08 -9.13 -0.18
N ARG A 110 -16.37 -10.14 0.36
CA ARG A 110 -16.22 -11.45 -0.30
C ARG A 110 -17.57 -12.03 -0.72
N GLY A 111 -17.66 -12.47 -1.97
CA GLY A 111 -18.89 -12.97 -2.58
C GLY A 111 -19.71 -11.89 -3.31
N ASN A 112 -19.33 -10.61 -3.22
CA ASN A 112 -19.94 -9.52 -3.97
C ASN A 112 -18.91 -8.88 -4.92
N ASP A 113 -18.59 -9.58 -6.00
CA ASP A 113 -17.54 -9.16 -6.94
C ASP A 113 -17.80 -7.77 -7.58
N PRO A 114 -19.03 -7.38 -7.97
CA PRO A 114 -19.28 -6.04 -8.49
C PRO A 114 -18.86 -4.92 -7.53
N VAL A 115 -19.15 -5.08 -6.23
CA VAL A 115 -18.73 -4.10 -5.21
C VAL A 115 -17.22 -4.15 -5.01
N ARG A 116 -16.61 -5.34 -4.99
CA ARG A 116 -15.16 -5.47 -4.83
C ARG A 116 -14.39 -4.81 -5.97
N GLU A 117 -14.81 -5.02 -7.21
CA GLU A 117 -14.21 -4.40 -8.40
C GLU A 117 -14.34 -2.88 -8.36
N ALA A 118 -15.49 -2.35 -7.93
CA ALA A 118 -15.67 -0.92 -7.72
C ALA A 118 -14.74 -0.36 -6.63
N ILE A 119 -14.59 -1.06 -5.50
CA ILE A 119 -13.64 -0.71 -4.43
C ILE A 119 -12.21 -0.70 -4.96
N HIS A 120 -11.80 -1.69 -5.75
CA HIS A 120 -10.45 -1.73 -6.34
C HIS A 120 -10.21 -0.56 -7.27
N ALA A 121 -11.16 -0.25 -8.15
CA ALA A 121 -11.06 0.85 -9.11
C ALA A 121 -10.94 2.21 -8.42
N VAL A 122 -11.79 2.47 -7.42
CA VAL A 122 -11.75 3.72 -6.63
C VAL A 122 -10.47 3.81 -5.82
N PHE A 123 -10.09 2.75 -5.11
CA PHE A 123 -8.86 2.73 -4.32
C PHE A 123 -7.63 3.01 -5.20
N LEU A 124 -7.51 2.31 -6.34
CA LEU A 124 -6.40 2.50 -7.27
C LEU A 124 -6.39 3.91 -7.87
N TYR A 125 -7.54 4.49 -8.21
CA TYR A 125 -7.63 5.85 -8.72
C TYR A 125 -6.98 6.86 -7.76
N TYR A 126 -7.31 6.78 -6.47
CA TYR A 126 -6.73 7.68 -5.47
C TYR A 126 -5.27 7.32 -5.10
N ALA A 127 -4.94 6.04 -4.98
CA ALA A 127 -3.59 5.61 -4.63
C ALA A 127 -2.57 5.97 -5.72
N ILE A 128 -2.90 5.72 -7.00
CA ILE A 128 -2.04 6.07 -8.15
C ILE A 128 -1.84 7.59 -8.23
N ARG A 129 -2.91 8.38 -8.02
CA ARG A 129 -2.82 9.84 -7.99
C ARG A 129 -1.90 10.38 -6.89
N ASN A 130 -1.75 9.63 -5.79
CA ASN A 130 -0.85 9.94 -4.68
C ASN A 130 0.52 9.24 -4.82
N GLY A 131 0.79 8.57 -5.95
CA GLY A 131 2.11 8.05 -6.28
C GLY A 131 2.28 6.55 -6.14
N MET A 132 1.23 5.74 -6.02
CA MET A 132 1.35 4.29 -6.16
C MET A 132 1.78 3.92 -7.59
N ASP A 133 2.86 3.13 -7.75
CA ASP A 133 3.42 2.78 -9.06
C ASP A 133 2.93 1.42 -9.58
N MET A 134 2.68 0.50 -8.68
CA MET A 134 2.34 -0.89 -9.00
C MET A 134 1.36 -1.47 -7.99
N GLY A 135 0.69 -2.56 -8.34
CA GLY A 135 -0.23 -3.24 -7.43
C GLY A 135 -0.39 -4.70 -7.80
N ILE A 136 -0.53 -5.55 -6.78
CA ILE A 136 -0.87 -6.97 -6.98
C ILE A 136 -2.38 -7.05 -7.11
N VAL A 137 -2.84 -7.23 -8.35
CA VAL A 137 -4.25 -7.13 -8.76
C VAL A 137 -4.69 -8.37 -9.53
N ASN A 138 -6.00 -8.61 -9.58
CA ASN A 138 -6.55 -9.48 -10.62
C ASN A 138 -6.76 -8.64 -11.90
N ALA A 139 -5.87 -8.79 -12.87
CA ALA A 139 -5.90 -8.00 -14.10
C ALA A 139 -7.17 -8.19 -14.94
N GLY A 140 -7.90 -9.30 -14.77
CA GLY A 140 -9.17 -9.55 -15.46
C GLY A 140 -10.39 -8.95 -14.77
N GLN A 141 -10.25 -8.43 -13.55
CA GLN A 141 -11.32 -7.91 -12.70
C GLN A 141 -11.02 -6.49 -12.23
N LEU A 142 -10.64 -5.61 -13.15
CA LEU A 142 -10.43 -4.19 -12.91
C LEU A 142 -11.49 -3.39 -13.66
N ALA A 143 -12.47 -2.87 -12.92
CA ALA A 143 -13.44 -1.93 -13.47
C ALA A 143 -12.76 -0.59 -13.80
N ILE A 144 -13.29 0.11 -14.81
CA ILE A 144 -12.86 1.46 -15.16
C ILE A 144 -13.59 2.45 -14.24
N TYR A 145 -12.84 3.28 -13.52
CA TYR A 145 -13.40 4.22 -12.54
C TYR A 145 -14.52 5.12 -13.12
N ASP A 146 -14.34 5.61 -14.34
CA ASP A 146 -15.31 6.49 -15.02
C ASP A 146 -16.59 5.76 -15.48
N ASP A 147 -16.54 4.43 -15.64
CA ASP A 147 -17.67 3.61 -16.06
C ASP A 147 -18.52 3.12 -14.87
N LEU A 148 -18.08 3.36 -13.64
CA LEU A 148 -18.83 2.97 -12.45
C LEU A 148 -20.12 3.81 -12.34
N PRO A 149 -21.26 3.19 -12.01
CA PRO A 149 -22.48 3.93 -11.69
C PRO A 149 -22.22 4.96 -10.59
N THR A 150 -22.66 6.21 -10.78
CA THR A 150 -22.36 7.34 -9.89
C THR A 150 -22.68 7.04 -8.43
N GLU A 151 -23.85 6.47 -8.14
CA GLU A 151 -24.25 6.14 -6.76
C GLU A 151 -23.31 5.12 -6.11
N LEU A 152 -22.90 4.09 -6.86
CA LEU A 152 -21.96 3.07 -6.38
C LEU A 152 -20.58 3.67 -6.16
N ARG A 153 -20.11 4.48 -7.12
CA ARG A 153 -18.81 5.16 -7.02
C ARG A 153 -18.77 6.07 -5.80
N ASP A 154 -19.78 6.91 -5.61
CA ASP A 154 -19.84 7.86 -4.51
C ASP A 154 -19.88 7.15 -3.14
N ALA A 155 -20.64 6.06 -3.02
CA ALA A 155 -20.69 5.25 -1.80
C ALA A 155 -19.34 4.55 -1.52
N VAL A 156 -18.68 4.02 -2.54
CA VAL A 156 -17.36 3.41 -2.40
C VAL A 156 -16.30 4.47 -2.04
N GLU A 157 -16.37 5.66 -2.62
CA GLU A 157 -15.50 6.76 -2.25
C GLU A 157 -15.69 7.19 -0.80
N ASP A 158 -16.92 7.22 -0.30
CA ASP A 158 -17.18 7.54 1.10
C ASP A 158 -16.48 6.54 2.03
N VAL A 159 -16.47 5.26 1.67
CA VAL A 159 -15.75 4.21 2.42
C VAL A 159 -14.23 4.34 2.29
N ILE A 160 -13.70 4.51 1.07
CA ILE A 160 -12.25 4.58 0.81
C ILE A 160 -11.61 5.83 1.40
N LEU A 161 -12.31 6.97 1.31
CA LEU A 161 -11.83 8.26 1.78
C LEU A 161 -12.34 8.60 3.19
N ASN A 162 -13.10 7.70 3.81
CA ASN A 162 -13.67 7.85 5.15
C ASN A 162 -14.42 9.20 5.31
N ARG A 163 -15.38 9.49 4.41
CA ARG A 163 -16.08 10.80 4.35
C ARG A 163 -17.35 10.89 5.18
N ARG A 164 -17.93 9.74 5.56
CA ARG A 164 -19.23 9.64 6.25
C ARG A 164 -19.24 8.40 7.14
N ASP A 165 -20.00 8.48 8.23
CA ASP A 165 -20.28 7.36 9.16
C ASP A 165 -21.31 6.37 8.60
#